data_AF-A0A848KF31-F1
#
_entry.id   AF-A0A848KF31-F1
#
_cell.length_a   1.000
_cell.length_b   1.000
_cell.length_c   1.000
_cell.angle_alpha   90.00
_cell.angle_beta   90.00
_cell.angle_gamma   90.00
#
_symmetry.space_group_name_H-M   'P 1'
#
loop_
_entity.id
_entity.type
_entity.pdbx_description
1 polymer ?
#
loop_
_entity_poly.entity_id
_entity_poly.type
_entity_poly.pdbx_seq_one_letter_code
_entity_poly.pdbx_strand_id
1 'polypeptide(L)'
;MTTTAGALTPRPPGRPASASKAEVLAVATKLFLQGERLDVQAIATELGVSRATIYRWYGSREGLLGTVLASEFERRIESADAACDARGATRLLIVIERVVREIAEHHAMQRYFENEPTSAFRILTSSGGIVQPRAVSTIEKLLDRVIDEDGYRPSIERSTLAYTLVRLGEAFLYNDAAAGLRGDIDRAAEVLVALLRTD
;
A
#
# COMPACT_ATOMS: atom_id res chain seq x y z
N MET A 1 -23.55 -41.59 45.09
CA MET A 1 -23.93 -40.38 44.33
C MET A 1 -22.83 -40.14 43.32
N THR A 2 -23.05 -40.50 42.06
CA THR A 2 -22.04 -40.37 41.00
C THR A 2 -22.53 -39.30 40.03
N THR A 3 -21.89 -38.14 40.05
CA THR A 3 -22.20 -37.00 39.19
C THR A 3 -21.54 -37.21 37.83
N THR A 4 -22.33 -37.45 36.80
CA THR A 4 -21.87 -37.52 35.41
C THR A 4 -21.61 -36.10 34.89
N ALA A 5 -20.35 -35.77 34.62
CA ALA A 5 -19.95 -34.55 33.94
C ALA A 5 -20.43 -34.57 32.48
N GLY A 6 -21.28 -33.61 32.12
CA GLY A 6 -21.74 -33.42 30.74
C GLY A 6 -20.60 -32.95 29.85
N ALA A 7 -20.26 -33.75 28.85
CA ALA A 7 -19.31 -33.39 27.82
C ALA A 7 -19.85 -32.22 26.98
N LEU A 8 -19.14 -31.09 26.98
CA LEU A 8 -19.42 -29.95 26.11
C LEU A 8 -19.04 -30.31 24.67
N THR A 9 -20.04 -30.58 23.82
CA THR A 9 -19.84 -30.73 22.38
C THR A 9 -19.35 -29.41 21.77
N PRO A 10 -18.27 -29.43 20.94
CA PRO A 10 -17.79 -28.24 20.26
C PRO A 10 -18.85 -27.72 19.29
N ARG A 11 -19.08 -26.40 19.33
CA ARG A 11 -20.06 -25.71 18.49
C ARG A 11 -19.68 -25.90 17.01
N PRO A 12 -20.60 -26.30 16.13
CA PRO A 12 -20.30 -26.50 14.72
C PRO A 12 -19.78 -25.20 14.10
N PRO A 13 -18.80 -25.27 13.17
CA PRO A 13 -18.29 -24.09 12.48
C PRO A 13 -19.44 -23.38 11.79
N GLY A 14 -19.56 -22.07 12.03
CA GLY A 14 -20.59 -21.24 11.40
C GLY A 14 -20.50 -21.32 9.88
N ARG A 15 -21.64 -21.15 9.20
CA ARG A 15 -21.76 -21.16 7.74
C ARG A 15 -20.62 -20.33 7.13
N PRO A 16 -19.87 -20.87 6.14
CA PRO A 16 -18.78 -20.13 5.52
C PRO A 16 -19.30 -18.78 5.03
N ALA A 17 -18.47 -17.75 5.20
CA ALA A 17 -18.77 -16.42 4.68
C ALA A 17 -19.10 -16.55 3.19
N SER A 18 -20.22 -15.97 2.76
CA SER A 18 -20.64 -15.98 1.36
C SER A 18 -19.62 -15.29 0.45
N ALA A 19 -18.88 -14.33 1.01
CA ALA A 19 -17.76 -13.65 0.36
C ALA A 19 -16.44 -13.93 1.07
N SER A 20 -15.38 -13.95 0.29
CA SER A 20 -13.98 -14.15 0.66
C SER A 20 -13.32 -12.84 1.10
N LYS A 21 -12.13 -12.99 1.72
CA LYS A 21 -11.26 -11.85 2.04
C LYS A 21 -10.93 -11.04 0.78
N ALA A 22 -10.67 -11.71 -0.35
CA ALA A 22 -10.32 -11.08 -1.61
C ALA A 22 -11.48 -10.24 -2.21
N GLU A 23 -12.72 -10.74 -2.14
CA GLU A 23 -13.89 -9.99 -2.62
C GLU A 23 -14.12 -8.71 -1.81
N VAL A 24 -13.93 -8.76 -0.48
CA VAL A 24 -13.96 -7.54 0.35
C VAL A 24 -12.90 -6.54 -0.08
N LEU A 25 -11.67 -6.99 -0.37
CA LEU A 25 -10.61 -6.11 -0.84
C LEU A 25 -10.93 -5.50 -2.21
N ALA A 26 -11.53 -6.28 -3.11
CA ALA A 26 -11.92 -5.83 -4.44
C ALA A 26 -12.98 -4.73 -4.38
N VAL A 27 -14.05 -4.92 -3.58
CA VAL A 27 -15.07 -3.87 -3.37
C VAL A 27 -14.46 -2.63 -2.71
N ALA A 28 -13.65 -2.81 -1.67
CA ALA A 28 -12.96 -1.70 -1.01
C ALA A 28 -12.05 -0.90 -1.97
N THR A 29 -11.34 -1.61 -2.86
CA THR A 29 -10.50 -1.00 -3.90
C THR A 29 -11.33 -0.21 -4.88
N LYS A 30 -12.46 -0.77 -5.35
CA LYS A 30 -13.38 -0.08 -6.27
C LYS A 30 -13.90 1.22 -5.67
N LEU A 31 -14.40 1.18 -4.43
CA LEU A 31 -14.91 2.37 -3.72
C LEU A 31 -13.82 3.43 -3.57
N PHE A 32 -12.62 3.02 -3.16
CA PHE A 32 -11.48 3.93 -3.05
C PHE A 32 -11.16 4.60 -4.39
N LEU A 33 -11.06 3.83 -5.48
CA LEU A 33 -10.77 4.35 -6.82
C LEU A 33 -11.82 5.33 -7.34
N GLN A 34 -13.08 5.18 -6.90
CA GLN A 34 -14.17 6.11 -7.20
C GLN A 34 -14.12 7.40 -6.34
N GLY A 35 -13.18 7.49 -5.40
CA GLY A 35 -13.07 8.60 -4.45
C GLY A 35 -14.12 8.56 -3.34
N GLU A 36 -14.78 7.42 -3.15
CA GLU A 36 -15.83 7.25 -2.15
C GLU A 36 -15.25 6.95 -0.77
N ARG A 37 -15.96 7.40 0.28
CA ARG A 37 -15.59 7.07 1.65
C ARG A 37 -15.78 5.58 1.89
N LEU A 38 -14.75 4.91 2.41
CA LEU A 38 -14.82 3.50 2.74
C LEU A 38 -15.76 3.24 3.94
N ASP A 39 -16.93 2.64 3.70
CA ASP A 39 -17.87 2.21 4.75
C ASP A 39 -17.89 0.69 4.89
N VAL A 40 -17.34 0.18 6.00
CA VAL A 40 -17.25 -1.26 6.28
C VAL A 40 -18.62 -1.90 6.49
N GLN A 41 -19.61 -1.16 7.00
CA GLN A 41 -20.97 -1.68 7.17
C GLN A 41 -21.67 -1.83 5.81
N ALA A 42 -21.49 -0.86 4.90
CA ALA A 42 -22.03 -0.95 3.55
C ALA A 42 -21.44 -2.15 2.80
N ILE A 43 -20.11 -2.30 2.82
CA ILE A 43 -19.40 -3.44 2.20
C ILE A 43 -19.86 -4.78 2.79
N ALA A 44 -19.99 -4.86 4.12
CA ALA A 44 -20.47 -6.05 4.80
C ALA A 44 -21.88 -6.45 4.33
N THR A 45 -22.77 -5.45 4.19
CA THR A 45 -24.14 -5.64 3.74
C THR A 45 -24.20 -6.09 2.28
N GLU A 46 -23.43 -5.45 1.39
CA GLU A 46 -23.34 -5.79 -0.03
C GLU A 46 -22.87 -7.23 -0.25
N LEU A 47 -21.87 -7.67 0.53
CA LEU A 47 -21.23 -8.97 0.35
C LEU A 47 -21.84 -10.10 1.20
N GLY A 48 -22.86 -9.80 2.00
CA GLY A 48 -23.51 -10.78 2.89
C GLY A 48 -22.60 -11.31 4.00
N VAL A 49 -21.60 -10.54 4.43
CA VAL A 49 -20.68 -10.90 5.52
C VAL A 49 -20.89 -9.99 6.74
N SER A 50 -20.50 -10.44 7.93
CA SER A 50 -20.57 -9.59 9.12
C SER A 50 -19.38 -8.62 9.18
N ARG A 51 -19.56 -7.44 9.78
CA ARG A 51 -18.44 -6.52 10.08
C ARG A 51 -17.34 -7.19 10.92
N ALA A 52 -17.73 -8.06 11.85
CA ALA A 52 -16.78 -8.81 12.69
C ALA A 52 -15.88 -9.72 11.85
N THR A 53 -16.40 -10.30 10.76
CA THR A 53 -15.60 -11.06 9.79
C THR A 53 -14.60 -10.19 9.05
N ILE A 54 -15.00 -8.99 8.61
CA ILE A 54 -14.10 -8.03 7.96
C ILE A 54 -13.00 -7.58 8.92
N TYR A 55 -13.35 -7.19 10.15
CA TYR A 55 -12.36 -6.77 11.15
C TYR A 55 -11.45 -7.91 11.62
N ARG A 56 -11.91 -9.17 11.60
CA ARG A 56 -11.00 -10.31 11.82
C ARG A 56 -9.94 -10.41 10.73
N TRP A 57 -10.25 -10.05 9.49
CA TRP A 57 -9.29 -10.12 8.37
C TRP A 57 -8.34 -8.94 8.25
N TYR A 58 -8.80 -7.75 8.64
CA TYR A 58 -8.11 -6.48 8.39
C TYR A 58 -7.79 -5.69 9.67
N GLY A 59 -8.24 -6.15 10.83
CA GLY A 59 -8.08 -5.49 12.12
C GLY A 59 -9.02 -4.31 12.33
N SER A 60 -9.06 -3.38 11.37
CA SER A 60 -9.83 -2.14 11.45
C SER A 60 -10.23 -1.63 10.06
N ARG A 61 -11.01 -0.54 10.00
CA ARG A 61 -11.26 0.20 8.76
C ARG A 61 -9.94 0.73 8.16
N GLU A 62 -9.08 1.31 9.01
CA GLU A 62 -7.77 1.82 8.58
C GLU A 62 -6.89 0.69 8.07
N GLY A 63 -6.98 -0.52 8.65
CA GLY A 63 -6.27 -1.70 8.16
C GLY A 63 -6.77 -2.21 6.80
N LEU A 64 -8.09 -2.15 6.55
CA LEU A 64 -8.65 -2.46 5.23
C LEU A 64 -8.18 -1.42 4.19
N LEU A 65 -8.29 -0.13 4.51
CA LEU A 65 -7.87 0.95 3.62
C LEU A 65 -6.35 0.90 3.36
N GLY A 66 -5.53 0.69 4.38
CA GLY A 66 -4.09 0.51 4.22
C GLY A 66 -3.74 -0.69 3.35
N THR A 67 -4.53 -1.77 3.42
CA THR A 67 -4.37 -2.92 2.52
C THR A 67 -4.71 -2.56 1.07
N VAL A 68 -5.75 -1.75 0.84
CA VAL A 68 -6.09 -1.23 -0.50
C VAL A 68 -4.93 -0.39 -1.04
N LEU A 69 -4.50 0.61 -0.29
CA LEU A 69 -3.42 1.54 -0.68
C LEU A 69 -2.11 0.82 -1.00
N ALA A 70 -1.69 -0.12 -0.15
CA ALA A 70 -0.48 -0.90 -0.38
C ALA A 70 -0.57 -1.79 -1.62
N SER A 71 -1.72 -2.44 -1.84
CA SER A 71 -1.92 -3.30 -3.02
C SER A 71 -1.98 -2.49 -4.31
N GLU A 72 -2.46 -1.25 -4.23
CA GLU A 72 -2.49 -0.29 -5.32
C GLU A 72 -1.11 0.28 -5.67
N PHE A 73 -0.26 0.48 -4.67
CA PHE A 73 1.15 0.82 -4.87
C PHE A 73 1.92 -0.33 -5.53
N GLU A 74 1.74 -1.56 -5.01
CA GLU A 74 2.34 -2.78 -5.58
C GLU A 74 2.02 -2.94 -7.06
N ARG A 75 0.74 -2.83 -7.44
CA ARG A 75 0.31 -2.92 -8.84
C ARG A 75 0.93 -1.85 -9.72
N ARG A 76 1.04 -0.62 -9.23
CA ARG A 76 1.64 0.50 -9.99
C ARG A 76 3.13 0.27 -10.22
N ILE A 77 3.87 -0.18 -9.21
CA ILE A 77 5.29 -0.55 -9.36
C ILE A 77 5.44 -1.70 -10.36
N GLU A 78 4.64 -2.76 -10.24
CA GLU A 78 4.70 -3.90 -11.16
C GLU A 78 4.39 -3.49 -12.60
N SER A 79 3.35 -2.68 -12.81
CA SER A 79 2.98 -2.20 -14.14
C SER A 79 4.01 -1.23 -14.73
N ALA A 80 4.59 -0.34 -13.92
CA ALA A 80 5.60 0.60 -14.38
C ALA A 80 6.91 -0.12 -14.73
N ASP A 81 7.30 -1.11 -13.92
CA ASP A 81 8.49 -1.94 -14.15
C ASP A 81 8.34 -2.80 -15.41
N ALA A 82 7.19 -3.45 -15.59
CA ALA A 82 6.91 -4.26 -16.79
C ALA A 82 6.89 -3.45 -18.10
N ALA A 83 6.65 -2.14 -18.02
CA ALA A 83 6.64 -1.23 -19.16
C ALA A 83 7.98 -0.48 -19.35
N CYS A 84 9.01 -0.79 -18.55
CA CYS A 84 10.28 -0.09 -18.56
C CYS A 84 11.37 -0.91 -19.29
N ASP A 85 11.93 -0.33 -20.36
CA ASP A 85 13.03 -0.94 -21.11
C ASP A 85 14.43 -0.54 -20.60
N ALA A 86 14.50 0.40 -19.66
CA ALA A 86 15.77 0.82 -19.07
C ALA A 86 16.31 -0.24 -18.10
N ARG A 87 17.58 -0.06 -17.68
CA ARG A 87 18.27 -1.00 -16.80
C ARG A 87 18.96 -0.30 -15.63
N GLY A 88 19.24 -1.05 -14.58
CA GLY A 88 20.04 -0.61 -13.44
C GLY A 88 19.43 0.59 -12.72
N ALA A 89 20.28 1.55 -12.32
CA ALA A 89 19.84 2.78 -11.66
C ALA A 89 18.77 3.56 -12.47
N THR A 90 18.87 3.56 -13.80
CA THR A 90 17.91 4.27 -14.67
C THR A 90 16.53 3.60 -14.64
N ARG A 91 16.47 2.26 -14.59
CA ARG A 91 15.20 1.53 -14.42
C ARG A 91 14.51 1.92 -13.12
N LEU A 92 15.25 1.92 -12.00
CA LEU A 92 14.73 2.34 -10.69
C LEU A 92 14.16 3.75 -10.74
N LEU A 93 14.92 4.69 -11.29
CA LEU A 93 14.52 6.10 -11.40
C LEU A 93 13.21 6.25 -12.19
N ILE A 94 13.15 5.67 -13.40
CA ILE A 94 11.97 5.76 -14.28
C ILE A 94 10.73 5.16 -13.62
N VAL A 95 10.87 3.97 -13.02
CA VAL A 95 9.76 3.27 -12.36
C VAL A 95 9.24 4.08 -11.17
N ILE A 96 10.13 4.55 -10.29
CA ILE A 96 9.75 5.30 -9.09
C ILE A 96 9.14 6.66 -9.46
N GLU A 97 9.78 7.41 -10.36
CA GLU A 97 9.27 8.73 -10.78
C GLU A 97 7.88 8.62 -11.40
N ARG A 98 7.69 7.65 -12.30
CA ARG A 98 6.40 7.39 -12.93
C ARG A 98 5.32 7.11 -11.88
N VAL A 99 5.58 6.22 -10.93
CA VAL A 99 4.61 5.85 -9.90
C VAL A 99 4.30 7.02 -8.96
N VAL A 100 5.32 7.79 -8.56
CA VAL A 100 5.14 9.01 -7.74
C VAL A 100 4.25 10.02 -8.46
N ARG A 101 4.49 10.26 -9.76
CA ARG A 101 3.68 11.15 -10.60
C ARG A 101 2.24 10.65 -10.73
N GLU A 102 2.06 9.38 -11.05
CA GLU A 102 0.74 8.74 -11.14
C GLU A 102 -0.05 8.85 -9.84
N ILE A 103 0.59 8.72 -8.67
CA ILE A 103 -0.05 8.85 -7.35
C ILE A 103 -0.49 10.29 -7.09
N ALA A 104 0.38 11.28 -7.35
CA ALA A 104 0.10 12.69 -7.11
C ALA A 104 -1.07 13.21 -7.96
N GLU A 105 -1.19 12.71 -9.19
CA GLU A 105 -2.23 13.10 -10.14
C GLU A 105 -3.54 12.31 -9.97
N HIS A 106 -3.55 11.25 -9.14
CA HIS A 106 -4.70 10.37 -9.02
C HIS A 106 -5.85 11.01 -8.20
N HIS A 107 -7.00 11.23 -8.84
CA HIS A 107 -8.17 11.84 -8.19
C HIS A 107 -8.59 11.15 -6.88
N ALA A 108 -8.56 9.80 -6.81
CA ALA A 108 -8.88 9.08 -5.56
C ALA A 108 -7.96 9.45 -4.40
N MET A 109 -6.66 9.62 -4.67
CA MET A 109 -5.69 10.03 -3.66
C MET A 109 -5.95 11.47 -3.22
N GLN A 110 -6.20 12.38 -4.17
CA GLN A 110 -6.56 13.78 -3.87
C GLN A 110 -7.81 13.84 -2.98
N ARG A 111 -8.89 13.15 -3.36
CA ARG A 111 -10.12 13.05 -2.56
C ARG A 111 -9.89 12.46 -1.17
N TYR A 112 -9.02 11.46 -1.07
CA TYR A 112 -8.71 10.86 0.23
C TYR A 112 -8.03 11.86 1.18
N PHE A 113 -7.06 12.62 0.67
CA PHE A 113 -6.39 13.69 1.42
C PHE A 113 -7.32 14.85 1.76
N GLU A 114 -8.22 15.24 0.86
CA GLU A 114 -9.23 16.27 1.12
C GLU A 114 -10.21 15.85 2.23
N ASN A 115 -10.66 14.59 2.22
CA ASN A 115 -11.69 14.11 3.12
C ASN A 115 -11.16 13.69 4.50
N GLU A 116 -9.93 13.15 4.56
CA GLU A 116 -9.38 12.53 5.78
C GLU A 116 -7.88 12.86 6.02
N PRO A 117 -7.44 14.13 5.99
CA PRO A 117 -6.00 14.50 5.91
C PRO A 117 -5.15 13.93 7.05
N THR A 118 -5.63 14.02 8.31
CA THR A 118 -4.89 13.51 9.47
C THR A 118 -4.80 11.98 9.49
N SER A 119 -5.82 11.27 9.02
CA SER A 119 -5.79 9.80 8.94
C SER A 119 -4.94 9.35 7.75
N ALA A 120 -5.05 10.03 6.61
CA ALA A 120 -4.27 9.75 5.40
C ALA A 120 -2.77 9.71 5.68
N PHE A 121 -2.24 10.79 6.25
CA PHE A 121 -0.82 10.86 6.56
C PHE A 121 -0.37 9.73 7.51
N ARG A 122 -1.15 9.50 8.57
CA ARG A 122 -0.85 8.46 9.56
C ARG A 122 -0.85 7.06 8.94
N ILE A 123 -1.82 6.74 8.10
CA ILE A 123 -1.94 5.43 7.46
C ILE A 123 -0.81 5.21 6.46
N LEU A 124 -0.45 6.23 5.69
CA LEU A 124 0.56 6.14 4.65
C LEU A 124 1.98 6.02 5.21
N THR A 125 2.32 6.80 6.25
CA THR A 125 3.73 6.95 6.68
C THR A 125 4.08 6.21 7.98
N SER A 126 3.13 5.54 8.64
CA SER A 126 3.41 4.83 9.89
C SER A 126 4.22 3.56 9.63
N SER A 127 5.42 3.49 10.21
CA SER A 127 6.29 2.30 10.14
C SER A 127 5.72 1.07 10.85
N GLY A 128 4.80 1.26 11.81
CA GLY A 128 4.03 0.17 12.43
C GLY A 128 2.72 -0.14 11.70
N GLY A 129 2.42 0.56 10.60
CA GLY A 129 1.23 0.40 9.79
C GLY A 129 1.38 -0.68 8.72
N ILE A 130 0.41 -0.72 7.79
CA ILE A 130 0.41 -1.69 6.67
C ILE A 130 1.09 -1.11 5.43
N VAL A 131 0.90 0.19 5.16
CA VAL A 131 1.32 0.81 3.89
C VAL A 131 2.83 0.89 3.80
N GLN A 132 3.48 1.54 4.76
CA GLN A 132 4.92 1.79 4.71
C GLN A 132 5.74 0.49 4.64
N PRO A 133 5.51 -0.55 5.47
CA PRO A 133 6.29 -1.78 5.36
C PRO A 133 6.09 -2.51 4.02
N ARG A 134 4.87 -2.49 3.47
CA ARG A 134 4.59 -3.09 2.16
C ARG A 134 5.19 -2.28 1.02
N ALA A 135 5.20 -0.95 1.10
CA ALA A 135 5.88 -0.09 0.15
C ALA A 135 7.39 -0.38 0.13
N VAL A 136 8.03 -0.47 1.30
CA VAL A 136 9.46 -0.85 1.41
C VAL A 136 9.70 -2.23 0.82
N SER A 137 8.91 -3.24 1.20
CA SER A 137 9.04 -4.59 0.63
C SER A 137 8.82 -4.64 -0.89
N THR A 138 7.98 -3.76 -1.43
CA THR A 138 7.75 -3.65 -2.87
C THR A 138 8.99 -3.08 -3.59
N ILE A 139 9.58 -2.03 -3.04
CA ILE A 139 10.82 -1.45 -3.59
C ILE A 139 12.00 -2.41 -3.42
N GLU A 140 12.07 -3.16 -2.32
CA GLU A 140 13.05 -4.24 -2.14
C GLU A 140 12.95 -5.29 -3.25
N LYS A 141 11.74 -5.74 -3.60
CA LYS A 141 11.54 -6.69 -4.71
C LYS A 141 11.92 -6.11 -6.07
N LEU A 142 11.69 -4.81 -6.28
CA LEU A 142 12.15 -4.13 -7.49
C LEU A 142 13.68 -4.09 -7.53
N LEU A 143 14.33 -3.76 -6.41
CA LEU A 143 15.79 -3.78 -6.29
C LEU A 143 16.37 -5.17 -6.54
N ASP A 144 15.76 -6.23 -5.99
CA ASP A 144 16.17 -7.62 -6.24
C ASP A 144 16.19 -7.91 -7.75
N ARG A 145 15.11 -7.57 -8.47
CA ARG A 145 15.04 -7.73 -9.94
C ARG A 145 16.12 -6.94 -10.66
N VAL A 146 16.31 -5.67 -10.30
CA VAL A 146 17.32 -4.81 -10.95
C VAL A 146 18.75 -5.28 -10.65
N ILE A 147 19.02 -5.83 -9.45
CA ILE A 147 20.32 -6.42 -9.11
C ILE A 147 20.58 -7.70 -9.94
N ASP A 148 19.58 -8.57 -10.03
CA ASP A 148 19.71 -9.89 -10.63
C ASP A 148 19.67 -9.83 -12.17
N GLU A 149 18.78 -9.02 -12.75
CA GLU A 149 18.54 -8.94 -14.20
C GLU A 149 19.47 -7.94 -14.90
N ASP A 150 19.77 -6.81 -14.23
CA ASP A 150 20.55 -5.72 -14.84
C ASP A 150 22.00 -5.65 -14.32
N GLY A 151 22.35 -6.43 -13.30
CA GLY A 151 23.67 -6.39 -12.67
C GLY A 151 23.93 -5.15 -11.84
N TYR A 152 22.88 -4.45 -11.40
CA TYR A 152 23.03 -3.26 -10.55
C TYR A 152 23.75 -3.58 -9.25
N ARG A 153 24.54 -2.61 -8.77
CA ARG A 153 25.30 -2.69 -7.52
C ARG A 153 24.99 -1.47 -6.67
N PRO A 154 24.05 -1.59 -5.71
CA PRO A 154 23.77 -0.54 -4.75
C PRO A 154 25.04 -0.14 -3.97
N SER A 155 25.23 1.17 -3.75
CA SER A 155 26.32 1.72 -2.94
C SER A 155 26.15 1.50 -1.43
N ILE A 156 24.93 1.14 -1.01
CA ILE A 156 24.56 0.84 0.37
C ILE A 156 23.75 -0.46 0.43
N GLU A 157 23.49 -0.96 1.64
CA GLU A 157 22.69 -2.16 1.83
C GLU A 157 21.28 -2.01 1.24
N ARG A 158 20.80 -3.08 0.59
CA ARG A 158 19.56 -3.11 -0.19
C ARG A 158 18.32 -2.66 0.60
N SER A 159 18.11 -3.18 1.80
CA SER A 159 16.97 -2.80 2.64
C SER A 159 17.05 -1.34 3.09
N THR A 160 18.26 -0.84 3.33
CA THR A 160 18.52 0.58 3.64
C THR A 160 18.21 1.48 2.44
N LEU A 161 18.61 1.08 1.23
CA LEU A 161 18.27 1.80 0.00
C LEU A 161 16.76 1.80 -0.23
N ALA A 162 16.09 0.65 -0.13
CA ALA A 162 14.64 0.54 -0.30
C ALA A 162 13.87 1.45 0.67
N TYR A 163 14.23 1.39 1.95
CA TYR A 163 13.67 2.26 2.98
C TYR A 163 13.88 3.74 2.63
N THR A 164 15.10 4.13 2.23
CA THR A 164 15.44 5.51 1.88
C THR A 164 14.63 6.00 0.68
N LEU A 165 14.52 5.20 -0.38
CA LEU A 165 13.74 5.54 -1.57
C LEU A 165 12.26 5.78 -1.22
N VAL A 166 11.66 4.93 -0.38
CA VAL A 166 10.28 5.12 0.08
C VAL A 166 10.16 6.40 0.91
N ARG A 167 11.06 6.65 1.86
CA ARG A 167 11.02 7.85 2.71
C ARG A 167 11.21 9.14 1.93
N LEU A 168 12.06 9.15 0.91
CA LEU A 168 12.21 10.27 0.00
C LEU A 168 10.91 10.51 -0.79
N GLY A 169 10.34 9.45 -1.39
CA GLY A 169 9.06 9.54 -2.08
C GLY A 169 7.94 10.11 -1.20
N GLU A 170 7.81 9.62 0.03
CA GLU A 170 6.84 10.14 1.02
C GLU A 170 7.09 11.62 1.37
N ALA A 171 8.35 12.00 1.60
CA ALA A 171 8.72 13.36 1.97
C ALA A 171 8.34 14.36 0.88
N PHE A 172 8.54 14.00 -0.39
CA PHE A 172 8.17 14.85 -1.51
C PHE A 172 6.68 14.79 -1.83
N LEU A 173 6.06 13.61 -1.84
CA LEU A 173 4.63 13.46 -2.12
C LEU A 173 3.75 14.24 -1.14
N TYR A 174 4.11 14.22 0.14
CA TYR A 174 3.26 14.75 1.21
C TYR A 174 3.79 16.03 1.88
N ASN A 175 4.81 16.68 1.28
CA ASN A 175 5.52 17.83 1.86
C ASN A 175 4.59 19.00 2.27
N ASP A 176 3.48 19.20 1.54
CA ASP A 176 2.50 20.24 1.82
C ASP A 176 1.12 19.65 2.13
N ALA A 177 1.07 18.82 3.18
CA ALA A 177 -0.18 18.19 3.65
C ALA A 177 -1.31 19.20 3.95
N ALA A 178 -0.98 20.47 4.19
CA ALA A 178 -1.95 21.54 4.40
C ALA A 178 -2.57 22.06 3.08
N ALA A 179 -1.86 21.98 1.96
CA ALA A 179 -2.35 22.35 0.63
C ALA A 179 -2.75 21.16 -0.28
N GLY A 180 -2.56 19.92 0.19
CA GLY A 180 -2.89 18.68 -0.52
C GLY A 180 -1.67 17.98 -1.15
N LEU A 181 -1.91 16.96 -1.98
CA LEU A 181 -0.86 16.29 -2.77
C LEU A 181 -0.34 17.24 -3.86
N ARG A 182 0.64 18.09 -3.51
CA ARG A 182 1.32 19.02 -4.42
C ARG A 182 2.82 18.78 -4.47
N GLY A 183 3.22 17.53 -4.26
CA GLY A 183 4.62 17.18 -4.06
C GLY A 183 5.54 17.77 -5.12
N ASP A 184 6.74 18.16 -4.69
CA ASP A 184 7.78 18.69 -5.57
C ASP A 184 8.47 17.51 -6.28
N ILE A 185 7.75 16.89 -7.21
CA ILE A 185 8.14 15.63 -7.88
C ILE A 185 9.43 15.84 -8.68
N ASP A 186 9.62 17.03 -9.25
CA ASP A 186 10.83 17.35 -10.02
C ASP A 186 12.06 17.39 -9.09
N ARG A 187 11.95 18.01 -7.90
CA ARG A 187 13.01 17.91 -6.88
C ARG A 187 13.22 16.48 -6.37
N ALA A 188 12.16 15.69 -6.25
CA ALA A 188 12.30 14.29 -5.86
C ALA A 188 13.17 13.53 -6.88
N ALA A 189 12.94 13.74 -8.18
CA ALA A 189 13.72 13.13 -9.25
C ALA A 189 15.20 13.54 -9.18
N GLU A 190 15.50 14.83 -8.95
CA GLU A 190 16.88 15.32 -8.78
C GLU A 190 17.61 14.60 -7.62
N VAL A 191 16.96 14.46 -6.47
CA VAL A 191 17.55 13.78 -5.30
C VAL A 191 17.74 12.28 -5.57
N LEU A 192 16.77 11.63 -6.22
CA LEU A 192 16.87 10.22 -6.59
C LEU A 192 18.00 9.96 -7.58
N VAL A 193 18.17 10.84 -8.57
CA VAL A 193 19.31 10.81 -9.51
C VAL A 193 20.63 10.89 -8.74
N ALA A 194 20.76 11.83 -7.80
CA ALA A 194 21.99 11.97 -7.02
C ALA A 194 22.27 10.74 -6.14
N LEU A 195 21.24 10.19 -5.49
CA LEU A 195 21.37 9.02 -4.62
C LEU A 195 21.79 7.75 -5.40
N LEU A 196 21.14 7.49 -6.54
CA LEU A 196 21.34 6.27 -7.32
C LEU A 196 22.61 6.29 -8.18
N ARG A 197 23.22 7.46 -8.37
CA ARG A 197 24.46 7.68 -9.16
C ARG A 197 25.68 7.90 -8.28
N THR A 198 25.73 7.29 -7.09
CA THR A 198 26.88 7.44 -6.20
C THR A 198 28.12 6.75 -6.80
N ASP A 199 28.91 7.60 -7.47
CA ASP A 199 30.26 7.49 -8.07
C ASP A 199 30.66 6.22 -8.84
#